data_AF-A0A1N7PTM7-F1
#
_entry.id   AF-A0A1N7PTM7-F1
#
_cell.length_a   1.000
_cell.length_b   1.000
_cell.length_c   1.000
_cell.angle_alpha   90.00
_cell.angle_beta   90.00
_cell.angle_gamma   90.00
#
_symmetry.space_group_name_H-M   'P 1'
#
loop_
_entity.id
_entity.type
_entity.pdbx_description
1 polymer ?
#
loop_
_entity_poly.entity_id
_entity_poly.type
_entity_poly.pdbx_seq_one_letter_code
_entity_poly.pdbx_strand_id
1 'polypeptide(L)' 'MKPQLIIFAVLIAAYIVYNFFFQVLDDKTNTAINIGFGSILFGYIAFMAYSLLKKMKK' A
#
# COMPACT_ATOMS: atom_id res chain seq x y z
N MET A 1 14.63 7.10 0.40
CA MET A 1 13.88 7.57 -0.77
C MET A 1 13.85 6.52 -1.85
N LYS A 2 14.92 6.29 -2.63
CA LYS A 2 14.94 5.32 -3.75
C LYS A 2 14.44 3.89 -3.39
N PRO A 3 14.92 3.22 -2.32
CA PRO A 3 14.44 1.88 -2.00
C PRO A 3 13.01 1.84 -1.44
N GLN A 4 12.56 2.88 -0.71
CA GLN A 4 11.20 2.95 -0.16
C GLN A 4 10.15 3.14 -1.27
N LEU A 5 10.48 3.94 -2.28
CA LEU A 5 9.64 4.12 -3.47
C LEU A 5 9.51 2.81 -4.27
N ILE A 6 10.58 2.02 -4.38
CA ILE A 6 10.54 0.71 -5.05
C ILE A 6 9.65 -0.25 -4.27
N ILE A 7 9.81 -0.32 -2.94
CA ILE A 7 8.96 -1.16 -2.08
C ILE A 7 7.49 -0.74 -2.19
N PHE A 8 7.22 0.56 -2.22
CA PHE A 8 5.87 1.08 -2.40
C PHE A 8 5.27 0.72 -3.77
N ALA A 9 6.05 0.83 -4.84
CA ALA A 9 5.63 0.44 -6.18
C ALA A 9 5.32 -1.07 -6.26
N VAL A 10 6.13 -1.91 -5.60
CA VAL A 10 5.87 -3.35 -5.50
C VAL A 10 4.58 -3.65 -4.72
N LEU A 11 4.34 -2.93 -3.60
CA LEU A 11 3.10 -3.05 -2.83
C LEU A 11 1.86 -2.68 -3.66
N ILE A 12 1.94 -1.61 -4.45
CA ILE A 12 0.85 -1.21 -5.36
C ILE A 12 0.66 -2.27 -6.44
N ALA A 13 1.73 -2.75 -7.07
CA ALA A 13 1.65 -3.77 -8.10
C ALA A 13 1.01 -5.06 -7.57
N ALA A 14 1.37 -5.48 -6.35
CA ALA A 14 0.75 -6.62 -5.68
C ALA A 14 -0.75 -6.41 -5.45
N TYR A 15 -1.17 -5.22 -5.01
CA TYR A 15 -2.58 -4.88 -4.84
C TYR A 15 -3.38 -4.91 -6.16
N ILE A 16 -2.79 -4.38 -7.24
CA ILE A 16 -3.40 -4.40 -8.57
C ILE A 16 -3.52 -5.84 -9.07
N VAL A 17 -2.46 -6.65 -8.98
CA VAL A 17 -2.50 -8.05 -9.40
C VAL A 17 -3.54 -8.84 -8.61
N TYR A 18 -3.64 -8.59 -7.30
CA TYR A 18 -4.67 -9.21 -6.46
C TYR A 18 -6.08 -8.85 -6.94
N ASN A 19 -6.37 -7.56 -7.18
CA ASN A 19 -7.69 -7.11 -7.63
C ASN A 19 -8.02 -7.57 -9.06
N PHE A 20 -7.05 -7.73 -9.94
CA PHE A 20 -7.30 -8.14 -11.33
C PHE A 20 -7.43 -9.65 -11.52
N PHE A 21 -6.66 -10.45 -10.78
CA PHE A 21 -6.57 -11.90 -11.01
C PHE A 21 -7.11 -12.75 -9.86
N PHE A 22 -7.13 -12.24 -8.64
CA PHE A 22 -7.44 -12.99 -7.42
C PHE A 22 -8.64 -12.42 -6.64
N GLN A 23 -9.46 -11.59 -7.30
CA GLN A 23 -10.66 -11.02 -6.69
C GLN A 23 -11.59 -12.12 -6.20
N VAL A 24 -12.02 -12.01 -4.94
CA VAL A 24 -12.96 -12.96 -4.34
C VAL A 24 -14.38 -12.62 -4.80
N LEU A 25 -15.17 -13.65 -5.17
CA LEU A 25 -16.56 -13.47 -5.63
C LEU A 25 -17.50 -12.94 -4.53
N ASP A 26 -17.21 -13.22 -3.26
CA ASP A 26 -18.00 -12.73 -2.14
C ASP A 26 -17.72 -11.23 -1.89
N ASP A 27 -18.73 -10.39 -2.11
CA ASP A 27 -18.62 -8.92 -2.05
C ASP A 27 -18.15 -8.41 -0.68
N LYS A 28 -18.61 -9.03 0.41
CA LYS A 28 -18.22 -8.63 1.77
C LYS A 28 -16.75 -8.92 2.01
N THR A 29 -16.30 -10.11 1.63
CA THR A 29 -14.91 -10.53 1.76
C THR A 29 -13.99 -9.67 0.90
N ASN A 30 -14.37 -9.45 -0.37
CA ASN A 30 -13.61 -8.60 -1.29
C ASN A 30 -13.47 -7.15 -0.79
N THR A 31 -14.55 -6.60 -0.24
CA THR A 31 -14.54 -5.26 0.36
C THR A 31 -13.61 -5.20 1.58
N ALA A 32 -13.67 -6.19 2.47
CA ALA A 32 -12.80 -6.25 3.64
C ALA A 32 -11.32 -6.33 3.26
N ILE A 33 -10.99 -7.11 2.22
CA ILE A 33 -9.62 -7.24 1.70
C ILE A 33 -9.14 -5.91 1.11
N ASN A 34 -9.96 -5.23 0.31
CA ASN A 34 -9.60 -3.93 -0.26
C ASN A 34 -9.38 -2.85 0.80
N ILE A 35 -10.20 -2.85 1.87
CA ILE A 35 -9.98 -1.98 3.02
C ILE A 35 -8.66 -2.33 3.72
N GLY A 36 -8.36 -3.62 3.91
CA GLY A 36 -7.11 -4.09 4.51
C GLY A 36 -5.87 -3.65 3.73
N PHE A 37 -5.85 -3.91 2.42
CA PHE A 37 -4.76 -3.48 1.55
C PHE A 37 -4.64 -1.95 1.48
N GLY A 38 -5.77 -1.23 1.38
CA GLY A 38 -5.79 0.22 1.40
C GLY A 38 -5.18 0.79 2.68
N SER A 39 -5.51 0.19 3.83
CA SER A 39 -4.96 0.57 5.14
C SER A 39 -3.44 0.36 5.21
N ILE A 40 -2.94 -0.77 4.68
CA ILE A 40 -1.50 -1.07 4.61
C ILE A 40 -0.77 -0.07 3.71
N LEU A 41 -1.29 0.18 2.50
CA LEU A 41 -0.72 1.13 1.56
C LEU A 41 -0.68 2.55 2.15
N PHE A 42 -1.78 2.97 2.77
CA PHE A 42 -1.87 4.28 3.41
C PHE A 42 -0.91 4.41 4.60
N GLY A 43 -0.82 3.37 5.45
CA GLY A 43 0.14 3.31 6.54
C GLY A 43 1.60 3.42 6.05
N TYR A 44 1.94 2.76 4.95
CA TYR A 44 3.27 2.86 4.35
C TYR A 44 3.56 4.27 3.81
N ILE A 45 2.59 4.92 3.17
CA ILE A 45 2.70 6.33 2.75
C ILE A 45 2.97 7.24 3.96
N ALA A 46 2.18 7.10 5.03
CA ALA A 46 2.34 7.88 6.25
C ALA A 46 3.74 7.69 6.87
N PHE A 47 4.24 6.45 6.91
CA PHE A 47 5.59 6.14 7.36
C PHE A 47 6.67 6.77 6.47
N MET A 48 6.50 6.73 5.15
CA MET A 48 7.41 7.39 4.21
C MET A 48 7.43 8.90 4.41
N ALA A 49 6.26 9.52 4.55
CA ALA A 49 6.13 10.96 4.80
C ALA A 49 6.78 11.36 6.12
N TYR A 50 6.53 10.62 7.21
CA TYR A 50 7.20 10.83 8.50
C TYR A 50 8.72 10.69 8.39
N SER A 51 9.20 9.62 7.73
CA SER A 51 10.63 9.38 7.53
C SER A 51 11.30 10.49 6.70
N LEU A 52 10.58 11.04 5.73
CA LEU A 52 11.02 12.15 4.89
C LEU A 52 11.13 13.44 5.69
N LEU A 53 10.08 13.80 6.44
CA LEU A 53 10.08 14.95 7.33
C LEU A 53 11.18 14.86 8.40
N LYS A 54 11.39 13.67 8.98
CA LYS A 54 12.47 13.43 9.97
C LYS A 54 13.86 13.61 9.36
N LYS A 55 14.06 13.25 8.09
CA LYS A 55 15.33 13.44 7.37
C LYS A 55 15.55 14.88 6.88
N MET A 56 14.48 15.67 6.73
CA MET A 56 14.53 17.07 6.31
C MET A 56 14.68 18.06 7.47
N LYS A 57 14.71 17.59 8.72
CA LYS A 57 15.11 18.44 9.85
C LYS A 57 16.54 18.96 9.63
N LYS A 58 16.65 20.25 9.31
CA LYS A 58 17.66 21.13 9.94
C LYS A 58 17.42 21.13 11.45
#